data_AF-A0A2M7X9G6-F1
#
_entry.id   AF-A0A2M7X9G6-F1
#
_cell.length_a   1.000
_cell.length_b   1.000
_cell.length_c   1.000
_cell.angle_alpha   90.00
_cell.angle_beta   90.00
_cell.angle_gamma   90.00
#
_symmetry.space_group_name_H-M   'P 1'
#
loop_
_entity.id
_entity.type
_entity.pdbx_description
1 polymer ?
#
loop_
_entity_poly.entity_id
_entity_poly.type
_entity_poly.pdbx_seq_one_letter_code
_entity_poly.pdbx_strand_id
1 'polypeptide(L)'
;MKKLLILAITLRLLVAGFLFHPDIKTYNFQASFLKKGVINIYSFLVANKKTLPLKEEFVYFPLTYFAVGGYQALVSPILGNRFDSWLQDAGANSVVANPQIFKYLLVLKFPYLVLDIAIAFILLGYFADRKKREKVFVIWLFNPLTIFLIYVFSNIDLFPVVFTLLAFWFAKKERLLPASLFLGLAACFKLYPLLFLPFLFLAGKGLKEKLVITLAPVALLGLTILPVFSPAFVQSALISGLTTRVLNPGFVIVATALFFYAWLIEKKIYLFNYWLIFLLLIFSFANFHITWLLWMAPFLVIWAVEKPLLFKPIFLLSLIAVLIPLFYEDRSMTISLFRIYSTWYDLLPTPFVVLQKFYDPYSLVNVLHSALAGGTLVVGYKILKGENHA
;
A
#
# COMPACT_ATOMS: atom_id res chain seq x y z
N MET A 1 -9.51 -25.39 -5.83
CA MET A 1 -8.77 -24.11 -6.03
C MET A 1 -9.12 -23.39 -7.34
N LYS A 2 -9.12 -24.05 -8.53
CA LYS A 2 -9.42 -23.38 -9.82
C LYS A 2 -10.75 -22.60 -9.83
N LYS A 3 -11.86 -23.22 -9.41
CA LYS A 3 -13.18 -22.55 -9.32
C LYS A 3 -13.16 -21.32 -8.42
N LEU A 4 -12.49 -21.41 -7.26
CA LEU A 4 -12.34 -20.31 -6.31
C LEU A 4 -11.52 -19.16 -6.92
N LEU A 5 -10.44 -19.47 -7.65
CA LEU A 5 -9.63 -18.47 -8.32
C LEU A 5 -10.43 -17.74 -9.41
N ILE A 6 -11.19 -18.48 -10.24
CA ILE A 6 -12.08 -17.87 -11.25
C ILE A 6 -13.09 -16.94 -10.57
N LEU A 7 -13.78 -17.42 -9.53
CA LEU A 7 -14.74 -16.60 -8.78
C LEU A 7 -14.10 -15.34 -8.20
N ALA A 8 -12.90 -15.46 -7.61
CA ALA A 8 -12.21 -14.33 -7.02
C ALA A 8 -11.75 -13.31 -8.07
N ILE A 9 -11.31 -13.77 -9.24
CA ILE A 9 -10.95 -12.91 -10.39
C ILE A 9 -12.19 -12.20 -10.91
N THR A 10 -13.31 -12.91 -11.11
CA THR A 10 -14.58 -12.31 -11.55
C THR A 10 -15.04 -11.22 -10.56
N LEU A 11 -15.03 -11.52 -9.26
CA LEU A 11 -15.37 -10.53 -8.22
C LEU A 11 -14.48 -9.28 -8.31
N ARG A 12 -13.17 -9.46 -8.47
CA ARG A 12 -12.22 -8.33 -8.59
C ARG A 12 -12.43 -7.50 -9.84
N LEU A 13 -12.69 -8.14 -10.98
CA LEU A 13 -12.97 -7.44 -12.22
C LEU A 13 -14.26 -6.62 -12.12
N LEU A 14 -15.29 -7.14 -11.43
CA LEU A 14 -16.49 -6.38 -11.12
C LEU A 14 -16.14 -5.15 -10.26
N VAL A 15 -15.49 -5.33 -9.11
CA VAL A 15 -15.12 -4.20 -8.24
C VAL A 15 -14.20 -3.20 -8.97
N ALA A 16 -13.26 -3.67 -9.78
CA ALA A 16 -12.32 -2.86 -10.53
C ALA A 16 -13.02 -1.96 -11.57
N GLY A 17 -13.96 -2.52 -12.34
CA GLY A 17 -14.68 -1.78 -13.38
C GLY A 17 -15.74 -0.83 -12.83
N PHE A 18 -16.37 -1.19 -11.70
CA PHE A 18 -17.60 -0.56 -11.22
C PHE A 18 -17.43 0.38 -10.01
N LEU A 19 -16.21 0.61 -9.54
CA LEU A 19 -15.92 1.60 -8.49
C LEU A 19 -14.72 2.47 -8.86
N PHE A 20 -14.75 3.74 -8.46
CA PHE A 20 -13.79 4.75 -8.89
C PHE A 20 -13.24 5.55 -7.72
N HIS A 21 -11.93 5.71 -7.66
CA HIS A 21 -11.29 6.67 -6.76
C HIS A 21 -10.48 7.67 -7.59
N PRO A 22 -10.55 9.00 -7.32
CA PRO A 22 -9.93 10.02 -8.16
C PRO A 22 -8.42 9.88 -8.33
N ASP A 23 -7.71 9.36 -7.31
CA ASP A 23 -6.26 9.15 -7.38
C ASP A 23 -5.82 8.38 -8.62
N ILE A 24 -6.62 7.42 -9.11
CA ILE A 24 -6.28 6.66 -10.33
C ILE A 24 -6.04 7.57 -11.53
N LYS A 25 -6.74 8.71 -11.61
CA LYS A 25 -6.51 9.69 -12.67
C LYS A 25 -5.24 10.48 -12.40
N THR A 26 -5.02 10.95 -11.18
CA THR A 26 -3.87 11.79 -10.82
C THR A 26 -2.54 11.14 -11.16
N TYR A 27 -2.27 9.92 -10.66
CA TYR A 27 -0.97 9.29 -10.93
C TYR A 27 -0.85 8.76 -12.37
N ASN A 28 -1.95 8.40 -13.05
CA ASN A 28 -1.91 8.04 -14.48
C ASN A 28 -1.75 9.26 -15.39
N PHE A 29 -2.30 10.42 -15.01
CA PHE A 29 -2.05 11.69 -15.69
C PHE A 29 -0.57 12.04 -15.62
N GLN A 30 0.01 11.99 -14.42
CA GLN A 30 1.44 12.23 -14.22
C GLN A 30 2.27 11.20 -15.01
N ALA A 31 1.95 9.90 -14.92
CA ALA A 31 2.62 8.84 -15.67
C ALA A 31 2.50 8.96 -17.20
N SER A 32 1.45 9.62 -17.71
CA SER A 32 1.22 9.81 -19.15
C SER A 32 2.30 10.64 -19.85
N PHE A 33 3.10 11.38 -19.10
CA PHE A 33 4.22 12.14 -19.65
C PHE A 33 5.41 11.26 -20.03
N LEU A 34 5.48 10.00 -19.56
CA LEU A 34 6.59 9.11 -19.90
C LEU A 34 6.61 8.80 -21.41
N LYS A 35 5.44 8.50 -22.00
CA LYS A 35 5.32 8.30 -23.45
C LYS A 35 5.59 9.56 -24.28
N LYS A 36 5.65 10.73 -23.64
CA LYS A 36 6.03 12.01 -24.26
C LYS A 36 7.53 12.31 -24.09
N GLY A 37 8.31 11.35 -23.56
CA GLY A 37 9.75 11.49 -23.36
C GLY A 37 10.16 12.14 -22.04
N VAL A 38 9.24 12.40 -21.11
CA VAL A 38 9.58 12.99 -19.81
C VAL A 38 10.13 11.90 -18.88
N ILE A 39 11.43 11.96 -18.57
CA ILE A 39 12.07 11.03 -17.63
C ILE A 39 11.95 11.54 -16.19
N ASN A 40 12.29 12.82 -15.96
CA ASN A 40 12.20 13.45 -14.64
C ASN A 40 10.84 14.14 -14.45
N ILE A 41 9.84 13.35 -14.05
CA ILE A 41 8.48 13.84 -13.81
C ILE A 41 8.43 14.93 -12.73
N TYR A 42 9.27 14.85 -11.70
CA TYR A 42 9.26 15.78 -10.58
C TYR A 42 9.61 17.21 -11.02
N SER A 43 10.74 17.39 -11.72
CA SER A 43 11.12 18.69 -12.25
C SER A 43 10.14 19.19 -13.32
N PHE A 44 9.62 18.28 -14.15
CA PHE A 44 8.65 18.63 -15.17
C PHE A 44 7.35 19.21 -14.58
N LEU A 45 6.77 18.57 -13.54
CA LEU A 45 5.55 19.05 -12.91
C LEU A 45 5.74 20.43 -12.27
N VAL A 46 6.89 20.68 -11.62
CA VAL A 46 7.19 22.00 -11.03
C VAL A 46 7.32 23.07 -12.12
N ALA A 47 8.07 22.78 -13.18
CA ALA A 47 8.29 23.73 -14.27
C ALA A 47 7.01 24.08 -15.04
N ASN A 48 6.07 23.15 -15.15
CA ASN A 48 4.84 23.29 -15.94
C ASN A 48 3.58 23.49 -15.08
N LYS A 49 3.70 23.64 -13.75
CA LYS A 49 2.56 23.67 -12.82
C LYS A 49 1.46 24.67 -13.18
N LYS A 50 1.81 25.79 -13.83
CA LYS A 50 0.85 26.82 -14.24
C LYS A 50 -0.02 26.41 -15.42
N THR A 51 0.50 25.58 -16.33
CA THR A 51 -0.18 25.19 -17.57
C THR A 51 -0.84 23.81 -17.48
N LEU A 52 -0.43 22.99 -16.50
CA LEU A 52 -1.02 21.67 -16.29
C LEU A 52 -2.41 21.78 -15.63
N PRO A 53 -3.38 20.96 -16.08
CA PRO A 53 -4.72 20.96 -15.52
C PRO A 53 -4.78 20.30 -14.13
N LEU A 54 -3.94 19.30 -13.89
CA LEU A 54 -3.70 18.71 -12.56
C LEU A 54 -2.36 19.20 -12.01
N LYS A 55 -2.36 19.65 -10.76
CA LYS A 55 -1.27 20.42 -10.13
C LYS A 55 -0.65 19.73 -8.92
N GLU A 56 -1.14 18.53 -8.62
CA GLU A 56 -0.67 17.67 -7.56
C GLU A 56 0.78 17.24 -7.82
N GLU A 57 1.54 17.09 -6.75
CA GLU A 57 2.91 16.60 -6.81
C GLU A 57 2.91 15.08 -7.02
N PHE A 58 3.96 14.57 -7.68
CA PHE A 58 4.17 13.12 -7.78
C PHE A 58 4.90 12.66 -6.51
N VAL A 59 4.15 12.05 -5.58
CA VAL A 59 4.64 11.71 -4.22
C VAL A 59 5.27 10.31 -4.11
N TYR A 60 5.31 9.56 -5.20
CA TYR A 60 5.87 8.21 -5.24
C TYR A 60 7.33 8.23 -5.69
N PHE A 61 8.02 7.10 -5.57
CA PHE A 61 9.40 6.96 -6.02
C PHE A 61 9.47 6.59 -7.52
N PRO A 62 10.65 6.73 -8.16
CA PRO A 62 10.75 6.74 -9.63
C PRO A 62 10.23 5.46 -10.29
N LEU A 63 10.38 4.29 -9.66
CA LEU A 63 9.93 3.04 -10.27
C LEU A 63 8.40 2.97 -10.39
N THR A 64 7.67 3.69 -9.54
CA THR A 64 6.21 3.85 -9.70
C THR A 64 5.87 4.58 -10.99
N TYR A 65 6.59 5.67 -11.30
CA TYR A 65 6.40 6.44 -12.54
C TYR A 65 6.69 5.58 -13.78
N PHE A 66 7.81 4.87 -13.78
CA PHE A 66 8.20 4.02 -14.90
C PHE A 66 7.29 2.80 -15.06
N ALA A 67 6.85 2.16 -13.97
CA ALA A 67 5.96 1.01 -14.05
C ALA A 67 4.57 1.39 -14.58
N VAL A 68 3.96 2.45 -14.05
CA VAL A 68 2.63 2.91 -14.50
C VAL A 68 2.71 3.48 -15.91
N GLY A 69 3.67 4.37 -16.18
CA GLY A 69 3.81 5.01 -17.49
C GLY A 69 4.19 4.01 -18.57
N GLY A 70 5.07 3.05 -18.25
CA GLY A 70 5.47 1.98 -19.17
C GLY A 70 4.29 1.06 -19.49
N TYR A 71 3.50 0.69 -18.48
CA TYR A 71 2.26 -0.05 -18.70
C TYR A 71 1.29 0.74 -19.58
N GLN A 72 1.02 2.00 -19.25
CA GLN A 72 0.13 2.88 -20.01
C GLN A 72 0.57 3.03 -21.48
N ALA A 73 1.88 3.14 -21.74
CA ALA A 73 2.43 3.16 -23.10
C ALA A 73 2.13 1.85 -23.84
N LEU A 74 2.39 0.71 -23.20
CA LEU A 74 2.14 -0.64 -23.74
C LEU A 74 0.65 -0.84 -24.11
N VAL A 75 -0.27 -0.40 -23.25
CA VAL A 75 -1.71 -0.57 -23.48
C VAL A 75 -2.39 0.62 -24.17
N SER A 76 -1.61 1.58 -24.66
CA SER A 76 -2.14 2.77 -25.32
C SER A 76 -3.08 2.48 -26.50
N PRO A 77 -2.90 1.43 -27.33
CA PRO A 77 -3.86 1.11 -28.39
C PRO A 77 -5.24 0.70 -27.84
N ILE A 78 -5.29 0.07 -26.67
CA ILE A 78 -6.54 -0.39 -26.01
C ILE A 78 -7.26 0.81 -25.37
N LEU A 79 -6.47 1.70 -24.75
CA LEU A 79 -6.96 2.94 -24.14
C LEU A 79 -7.56 3.87 -25.22
N GLY A 80 -6.87 4.04 -26.35
CA GLY A 80 -7.32 4.84 -27.48
C GLY A 80 -7.15 6.35 -27.29
N ASN A 81 -7.47 7.12 -28.33
CA ASN A 81 -7.05 8.53 -28.47
C ASN A 81 -7.70 9.51 -27.48
N ARG A 82 -8.83 9.14 -26.85
CA ARG A 82 -9.55 9.97 -25.87
C ARG A 82 -9.09 9.74 -24.43
N PHE A 83 -8.09 8.90 -24.21
CA PHE A 83 -7.64 8.56 -22.87
C PHE A 83 -6.89 9.71 -22.20
N ASP A 84 -5.99 10.37 -22.93
CA ASP A 84 -5.20 11.48 -22.37
C ASP A 84 -6.08 12.68 -22.02
N SER A 85 -7.09 12.99 -22.83
CA SER A 85 -8.07 14.04 -22.51
C SER A 85 -8.93 13.66 -21.31
N TRP A 86 -9.28 12.38 -21.14
CA TRP A 86 -9.96 11.94 -19.93
C TRP A 86 -9.10 12.12 -18.68
N LEU A 87 -7.79 11.85 -18.74
CA LEU A 87 -6.88 11.99 -17.59
C LEU A 87 -6.69 13.45 -17.13
N GLN A 88 -6.93 14.43 -17.99
CA GLN A 88 -6.66 15.85 -17.71
C GLN A 88 -7.61 16.48 -16.69
N ASP A 89 -8.73 15.85 -16.34
CA ASP A 89 -9.68 16.38 -15.35
C ASP A 89 -9.95 15.32 -14.28
N ALA A 90 -9.61 15.54 -13.02
CA ALA A 90 -9.95 14.63 -11.92
C ALA A 90 -11.36 14.91 -11.33
N GLY A 91 -12.07 15.90 -11.87
CA GLY A 91 -13.40 16.31 -11.45
C GLY A 91 -14.52 15.32 -11.80
N ALA A 92 -15.68 15.51 -11.15
CA ALA A 92 -16.81 14.59 -11.26
C ALA A 92 -17.38 14.48 -12.68
N ASN A 93 -17.44 15.59 -13.43
CA ASN A 93 -18.09 15.62 -14.75
C ASN A 93 -17.35 14.79 -15.81
N SER A 94 -16.01 14.81 -15.84
CA SER A 94 -15.24 13.98 -16.79
C SER A 94 -15.29 12.48 -16.48
N VAL A 95 -15.69 12.10 -15.27
CA VAL A 95 -15.84 10.70 -14.85
C VAL A 95 -17.18 10.15 -15.33
N VAL A 96 -18.28 10.90 -15.13
CA VAL A 96 -19.64 10.44 -15.46
C VAL A 96 -19.91 10.46 -16.97
N ALA A 97 -19.41 11.48 -17.67
CA ALA A 97 -19.73 11.70 -19.08
C ALA A 97 -18.93 10.81 -20.05
N ASN A 98 -17.98 10.00 -19.56
CA ASN A 98 -17.10 9.24 -20.44
C ASN A 98 -17.64 7.83 -20.72
N PRO A 99 -18.08 7.50 -21.96
CA PRO A 99 -18.62 6.18 -22.28
C PRO A 99 -17.58 5.05 -22.19
N GLN A 100 -16.30 5.38 -22.07
CA GLN A 100 -15.19 4.42 -21.96
C GLN A 100 -14.69 4.23 -20.52
N ILE A 101 -15.37 4.80 -19.51
CA ILE A 101 -14.91 4.76 -18.11
C ILE A 101 -14.64 3.34 -17.62
N PHE A 102 -15.56 2.40 -17.85
CA PHE A 102 -15.40 1.00 -17.44
C PHE A 102 -14.18 0.34 -18.09
N LYS A 103 -13.96 0.62 -19.39
CA LYS A 103 -12.78 0.14 -20.13
C LYS A 103 -11.51 0.70 -19.51
N TYR A 104 -11.46 2.02 -19.25
CA TYR A 104 -10.30 2.65 -18.64
C TYR A 104 -9.99 2.08 -17.26
N LEU A 105 -11.00 1.91 -16.40
CA LEU A 105 -10.79 1.36 -15.06
C LEU A 105 -10.29 -0.09 -15.09
N LEU A 106 -10.88 -0.93 -15.94
CA LEU A 106 -10.44 -2.33 -16.08
C LEU A 106 -9.00 -2.41 -16.59
N VAL A 107 -8.65 -1.63 -17.61
CA VAL A 107 -7.29 -1.61 -18.17
C VAL A 107 -6.30 -1.07 -17.13
N LEU A 108 -6.57 0.08 -16.51
CA LEU A 108 -5.65 0.68 -15.54
C LEU A 108 -5.45 -0.14 -14.27
N LYS A 109 -6.46 -0.90 -13.83
CA LYS A 109 -6.36 -1.77 -12.65
C LYS A 109 -5.92 -3.20 -12.98
N PHE A 110 -5.71 -3.54 -14.25
CA PHE A 110 -5.25 -4.87 -14.64
C PHE A 110 -3.88 -5.24 -14.04
N PRO A 111 -2.86 -4.35 -13.99
CA PRO A 111 -1.62 -4.65 -13.28
C PRO A 111 -1.87 -4.99 -11.80
N TYR A 112 -2.85 -4.35 -11.17
CA TYR A 112 -3.18 -4.61 -9.78
C TYR A 112 -3.77 -6.01 -9.61
N LEU A 113 -4.61 -6.46 -10.54
CA LEU A 113 -5.11 -7.83 -10.55
C LEU A 113 -3.97 -8.85 -10.64
N VAL A 114 -3.02 -8.64 -11.55
CA VAL A 114 -1.86 -9.54 -11.71
C VAL A 114 -1.05 -9.61 -10.41
N LEU A 115 -0.74 -8.46 -9.81
CA LEU A 115 0.03 -8.39 -8.57
C LEU A 115 -0.72 -8.96 -7.36
N ASP A 116 -2.02 -8.73 -7.25
CA ASP A 116 -2.87 -9.26 -6.18
C ASP A 116 -2.94 -10.81 -6.24
N ILE A 117 -3.10 -11.36 -7.44
CA ILE A 117 -3.02 -12.81 -7.64
C ILE A 117 -1.61 -13.33 -7.34
N ALA A 118 -0.55 -12.60 -7.73
CA ALA A 118 0.82 -12.96 -7.36
C ALA A 118 1.01 -13.02 -5.84
N ILE A 119 0.44 -12.09 -5.06
CA ILE A 119 0.44 -12.15 -3.59
C ILE A 119 -0.21 -13.44 -3.11
N ALA A 120 -1.39 -13.80 -3.64
CA ALA A 120 -2.06 -15.04 -3.26
C ALA A 120 -1.16 -16.28 -3.44
N PHE A 121 -0.39 -16.32 -4.52
CA PHE A 121 0.56 -17.41 -4.79
C PHE A 121 1.83 -17.34 -3.93
N ILE A 122 2.34 -16.16 -3.61
CA ILE A 122 3.46 -15.99 -2.67
C ILE A 122 3.04 -16.49 -1.28
N LEU A 123 1.83 -16.14 -0.83
CA LEU A 123 1.26 -16.58 0.44
C LEU A 123 1.09 -18.11 0.51
N LEU A 124 0.70 -18.76 -0.60
CA LEU A 124 0.68 -20.22 -0.69
C LEU A 124 2.06 -20.84 -0.45
N GLY A 125 3.14 -20.17 -0.86
CA GLY A 125 4.52 -20.62 -0.67
C GLY A 125 5.03 -20.45 0.76
N TYR A 126 4.25 -19.83 1.66
CA TYR A 126 4.64 -19.61 3.05
C TYR A 126 4.38 -20.82 3.95
N PHE A 127 3.39 -21.65 3.60
CA PHE A 127 2.96 -22.79 4.39
C PHE A 127 3.32 -24.11 3.70
N ALA A 128 3.88 -25.06 4.46
CA ALA A 128 4.07 -26.42 3.98
C ALA A 128 2.75 -27.23 4.04
N ASP A 129 1.98 -27.04 5.12
CA ASP A 129 0.70 -27.73 5.33
C ASP A 129 -0.36 -27.33 4.30
N ARG A 130 -0.93 -28.33 3.63
CA ARG A 130 -1.93 -28.14 2.57
C ARG A 130 -3.18 -27.39 3.06
N LYS A 131 -3.67 -27.67 4.27
CA LYS A 131 -4.88 -27.01 4.80
C LYS A 131 -4.62 -25.53 5.06
N LYS A 132 -3.48 -25.17 5.63
CA LYS A 132 -3.05 -23.78 5.83
C LYS A 132 -2.84 -23.06 4.50
N ARG A 133 -2.26 -23.72 3.49
CA ARG A 133 -2.14 -23.20 2.12
C ARG A 133 -3.51 -22.85 1.52
N GLU A 134 -4.45 -23.79 1.57
CA GLU A 134 -5.81 -23.54 1.06
C GLU A 134 -6.49 -22.40 1.84
N LYS A 135 -6.34 -22.37 3.17
CA LYS A 135 -6.92 -21.33 4.03
C LYS A 135 -6.34 -19.94 3.76
N VAL A 136 -5.01 -19.79 3.65
CA VAL A 136 -4.38 -18.49 3.36
C VAL A 136 -4.80 -17.96 2.01
N PHE A 137 -4.91 -18.85 1.01
CA PHE A 137 -5.32 -18.49 -0.34
C PHE A 137 -6.77 -18.01 -0.37
N VAL A 138 -7.68 -18.71 0.32
CA VAL A 138 -9.09 -18.31 0.41
C VAL A 138 -9.25 -17.02 1.20
N ILE A 139 -8.59 -16.89 2.36
CA ILE A 139 -8.67 -15.67 3.15
C ILE A 139 -8.18 -14.48 2.33
N TRP A 140 -7.01 -14.55 1.69
CA TRP A 140 -6.50 -13.44 0.87
C TRP A 140 -7.45 -13.11 -0.30
N LEU A 141 -7.87 -14.13 -1.06
CA LEU A 141 -8.69 -13.91 -2.25
C LEU A 141 -10.08 -13.38 -1.92
N PHE A 142 -10.66 -13.70 -0.77
CA PHE A 142 -12.01 -13.25 -0.39
C PHE A 142 -12.01 -12.25 0.76
N ASN A 143 -10.85 -11.64 1.06
CA ASN A 143 -10.79 -10.60 2.08
C ASN A 143 -11.43 -9.30 1.53
N PRO A 144 -12.58 -8.86 2.09
CA PRO A 144 -13.23 -7.64 1.60
C PRO A 144 -12.35 -6.40 1.79
N LEU A 145 -11.49 -6.37 2.81
CA LEU A 145 -10.55 -5.27 3.04
C LEU A 145 -9.57 -5.13 1.87
N THR A 146 -8.92 -6.22 1.47
CA THR A 146 -7.90 -6.14 0.40
C THR A 146 -8.56 -5.83 -0.94
N ILE A 147 -9.73 -6.39 -1.22
CA ILE A 147 -10.50 -6.06 -2.42
C ILE A 147 -10.84 -4.56 -2.44
N PHE A 148 -11.31 -4.03 -1.31
CA PHE A 148 -11.62 -2.61 -1.18
C PHE A 148 -10.38 -1.73 -1.38
N LEU A 149 -9.30 -1.98 -0.64
CA LEU A 149 -8.07 -1.20 -0.74
C LEU A 149 -7.45 -1.28 -2.15
N ILE A 150 -7.40 -2.45 -2.78
CA ILE A 150 -6.73 -2.62 -4.07
C ILE A 150 -7.55 -2.02 -5.20
N TYR A 151 -8.84 -2.34 -5.28
CA TYR A 151 -9.63 -2.03 -6.48
C TYR A 151 -10.50 -0.80 -6.34
N VAL A 152 -10.98 -0.48 -5.14
CA VAL A 152 -11.79 0.73 -4.94
C VAL A 152 -10.87 1.93 -4.88
N PHE A 153 -9.87 1.90 -3.99
CA PHE A 153 -8.85 2.94 -3.88
C PHE A 153 -7.77 2.92 -4.96
N SER A 154 -7.79 1.92 -5.85
CA SER A 154 -6.80 1.79 -6.93
C SER A 154 -5.36 1.82 -6.39
N ASN A 155 -5.13 1.14 -5.27
CA ASN A 155 -3.96 1.37 -4.44
C ASN A 155 -2.66 0.86 -5.10
N ILE A 156 -1.82 1.80 -5.50
CA ILE A 156 -0.53 1.53 -6.13
C ILE A 156 0.53 0.97 -5.16
N ASP A 157 0.28 1.02 -3.85
CA ASP A 157 1.17 0.40 -2.85
C ASP A 157 1.23 -1.13 -2.99
N LEU A 158 0.41 -1.72 -3.85
CA LEU A 158 0.50 -3.13 -4.18
C LEU A 158 1.86 -3.54 -4.78
N PHE A 159 2.49 -2.66 -5.56
CA PHE A 159 3.85 -2.91 -6.11
C PHE A 159 4.88 -3.16 -4.99
N PRO A 160 5.11 -2.21 -4.05
CA PRO A 160 6.07 -2.45 -2.97
C PRO A 160 5.65 -3.62 -2.07
N VAL A 161 4.35 -3.86 -1.84
CA VAL A 161 3.88 -5.00 -1.03
C VAL A 161 4.30 -6.36 -1.62
N VAL A 162 4.18 -6.56 -2.94
CA VAL A 162 4.64 -7.80 -3.59
C VAL A 162 6.13 -8.02 -3.34
N PHE A 163 6.95 -6.99 -3.55
CA PHE A 163 8.39 -7.09 -3.36
C PHE A 163 8.80 -7.25 -1.89
N THR A 164 8.09 -6.61 -0.96
CA THR A 164 8.27 -6.83 0.49
C THR A 164 7.93 -8.26 0.89
N LEU A 165 6.89 -8.88 0.32
CA LEU A 165 6.57 -10.28 0.58
C LEU A 165 7.59 -11.24 -0.03
N LEU A 166 8.09 -10.96 -1.23
CA LEU A 166 9.19 -11.72 -1.81
C LEU A 166 10.45 -11.62 -0.94
N ALA A 167 10.76 -10.42 -0.46
CA ALA A 167 11.87 -10.21 0.46
C ALA A 167 11.73 -11.08 1.71
N PHE A 168 10.56 -11.05 2.33
CA PHE A 168 10.27 -11.89 3.50
C PHE A 168 10.36 -13.39 3.18
N TRP A 169 9.84 -13.83 2.04
CA TRP A 169 9.93 -15.23 1.60
C TRP A 169 11.38 -15.71 1.43
N PHE A 170 12.26 -14.88 0.89
CA PHE A 170 13.69 -15.20 0.82
C PHE A 170 14.37 -15.17 2.20
N ALA A 171 14.00 -14.22 3.06
CA ALA A 171 14.53 -14.13 4.41
C ALA A 171 14.20 -15.39 5.24
N LYS A 172 12.98 -15.92 5.11
CA LYS A 172 12.56 -17.20 5.72
C LYS A 172 13.40 -18.40 5.26
N LYS A 173 13.97 -18.34 4.06
CA LYS A 173 14.88 -19.35 3.51
C LYS A 173 16.34 -19.10 3.86
N GLU A 174 16.61 -18.22 4.82
CA GLU A 174 17.95 -17.74 5.20
C GLU A 174 18.73 -17.09 4.04
N ARG A 175 18.06 -16.66 2.97
CA ARG A 175 18.68 -15.99 1.82
C ARG A 175 18.59 -14.47 1.98
N LEU A 176 19.41 -13.92 2.88
CA LEU A 176 19.31 -12.51 3.29
C LEU A 176 19.69 -11.51 2.19
N LEU A 177 20.65 -11.83 1.31
CA LEU A 177 21.00 -10.93 0.19
C LEU A 177 19.87 -10.79 -0.84
N PRO A 178 19.26 -11.88 -1.36
CA PRO A 178 18.05 -11.75 -2.16
C PRO A 178 16.92 -11.01 -1.44
N ALA A 179 16.71 -11.28 -0.15
CA ALA A 179 15.71 -10.56 0.65
C ALA A 179 15.97 -9.06 0.66
N SER A 180 17.22 -8.66 0.90
CA SER A 180 17.71 -7.29 0.83
C SER A 180 17.43 -6.65 -0.53
N LEU A 181 17.81 -7.28 -1.64
CA LEU A 181 17.57 -6.74 -2.98
C LEU A 181 16.08 -6.51 -3.27
N PHE A 182 15.21 -7.42 -2.83
CA PHE A 182 13.76 -7.25 -2.96
C PHE A 182 13.20 -6.13 -2.07
N LEU A 183 13.75 -5.90 -0.88
CA LEU A 183 13.42 -4.69 -0.10
C LEU A 183 13.87 -3.41 -0.82
N GLY A 184 15.02 -3.44 -1.49
CA GLY A 184 15.48 -2.33 -2.33
C GLY A 184 14.55 -2.04 -3.49
N LEU A 185 14.12 -3.08 -4.21
CA LEU A 185 13.13 -2.95 -5.29
C LEU A 185 11.80 -2.40 -4.77
N ALA A 186 11.33 -2.89 -3.62
CA ALA A 186 10.14 -2.35 -2.97
C ALA A 186 10.33 -0.85 -2.62
N ALA A 187 11.49 -0.49 -2.08
CA ALA A 187 11.84 0.89 -1.72
C ALA A 187 11.82 1.85 -2.92
N CYS A 188 12.11 1.34 -4.13
CA CYS A 188 12.07 2.11 -5.37
C CYS A 188 10.64 2.53 -5.79
N PHE A 189 9.60 1.94 -5.18
CA PHE A 189 8.21 2.38 -5.34
C PHE A 189 7.74 3.27 -4.19
N LYS A 190 8.13 2.94 -2.95
CA LYS A 190 7.74 3.65 -1.72
C LYS A 190 8.74 3.40 -0.60
N LEU A 191 8.97 4.36 0.29
CA LEU A 191 10.07 4.30 1.27
C LEU A 191 9.89 3.28 2.42
N TYR A 192 8.66 2.90 2.78
CA TYR A 192 8.38 2.06 3.97
C TYR A 192 9.15 0.73 4.05
N PRO A 193 9.51 0.02 2.95
CA PRO A 193 10.28 -1.22 3.03
C PRO A 193 11.68 -1.05 3.63
N LEU A 194 12.26 0.16 3.55
CA LEU A 194 13.54 0.45 4.20
C LEU A 194 13.45 0.42 5.73
N LEU A 195 12.25 0.54 6.29
CA LEU A 195 12.04 0.48 7.73
C LEU A 195 12.33 -0.93 8.30
N PHE A 196 12.40 -1.95 7.45
CA PHE A 196 12.76 -3.31 7.85
C PHE A 196 14.27 -3.57 7.90
N LEU A 197 15.10 -2.66 7.39
CA LEU A 197 16.56 -2.84 7.35
C LEU A 197 17.22 -3.01 8.72
N PRO A 198 16.82 -2.30 9.80
CA PRO A 198 17.42 -2.51 11.11
C PRO A 198 17.29 -3.96 11.59
N PHE A 199 16.15 -4.62 11.34
CA PHE A 199 15.96 -6.02 11.73
C PHE A 199 16.69 -6.98 10.79
N LEU A 200 16.78 -6.65 9.50
CA LEU A 200 17.58 -7.43 8.55
C LEU A 200 19.07 -7.40 8.92
N PHE A 201 19.59 -6.24 9.35
CA PHE A 201 20.93 -6.09 9.89
C PHE A 201 21.17 -7.01 11.10
N LEU A 202 20.22 -7.12 12.01
CA LEU A 202 20.36 -8.02 13.18
C LEU A 202 20.35 -9.51 12.79
N ALA A 203 19.72 -9.88 11.67
CA ALA A 203 19.69 -11.26 11.19
C ALA A 203 20.98 -11.73 10.51
N GLY A 204 21.88 -10.82 10.10
CA GLY A 204 23.14 -11.18 9.44
C GLY A 204 24.15 -11.84 10.40
N LYS A 205 24.91 -12.83 9.90
CA LYS A 205 25.83 -13.66 10.71
C LYS A 205 27.18 -12.98 11.00
N GLY A 206 27.56 -11.94 10.25
CA GLY A 206 28.80 -11.18 10.47
C GLY A 206 28.79 -9.78 9.86
N LEU A 207 29.70 -8.89 10.29
CA LEU A 207 29.67 -7.46 9.95
C LEU A 207 29.62 -7.21 8.43
N LYS A 208 30.40 -7.95 7.64
CA LYS A 208 30.36 -7.84 6.16
C LYS A 208 28.97 -8.14 5.60
N GLU A 209 28.34 -9.24 6.01
CA GLU A 209 27.00 -9.58 5.56
C GLU A 209 25.99 -8.54 6.02
N LYS A 210 26.06 -8.11 7.29
CA LYS A 210 25.20 -7.07 7.86
C LYS A 210 25.27 -5.76 7.08
N LEU A 211 26.47 -5.31 6.73
CA LEU A 211 26.68 -4.11 5.91
C LEU A 211 26.12 -4.31 4.49
N VAL A 212 26.42 -5.44 3.84
CA VAL A 212 25.96 -5.72 2.48
C VAL A 212 24.43 -5.74 2.41
N ILE A 213 23.75 -6.48 3.29
CA ILE A 213 22.28 -6.60 3.29
C ILE A 213 21.57 -5.30 3.69
N THR A 214 22.27 -4.38 4.36
CA THR A 214 21.73 -3.07 4.75
C THR A 214 22.00 -1.99 3.69
N LEU A 215 23.16 -2.03 3.04
CA LEU A 215 23.56 -1.04 2.03
C LEU A 215 23.01 -1.35 0.64
N ALA A 216 22.84 -2.63 0.26
CA ALA A 216 22.31 -3.00 -1.05
C ALA A 216 20.93 -2.39 -1.38
N PRO A 217 19.95 -2.34 -0.46
CA PRO A 217 18.64 -1.73 -0.71
C PRO A 217 18.74 -0.22 -0.92
N VAL A 218 19.59 0.44 -0.12
CA VAL A 218 19.86 1.88 -0.21
C VAL A 218 20.57 2.22 -1.52
N ALA A 219 21.55 1.40 -1.91
CA ALA A 219 22.25 1.55 -3.18
C ALA A 219 21.30 1.38 -4.37
N LEU A 220 20.43 0.36 -4.35
CA LEU A 220 19.44 0.14 -5.40
C LEU A 220 18.45 1.32 -5.50
N LEU A 221 17.96 1.81 -4.36
CA LEU A 221 17.14 3.01 -4.32
C LEU A 221 17.88 4.22 -4.92
N GLY A 222 19.13 4.47 -4.50
CA GLY A 222 19.97 5.54 -5.00
C GLY A 222 20.18 5.49 -6.52
N LEU A 223 20.40 4.29 -7.08
CA LEU A 223 20.52 4.09 -8.52
C LEU A 223 19.25 4.47 -9.28
N THR A 224 18.06 4.18 -8.74
CA THR A 224 16.79 4.57 -9.38
C THR A 224 16.47 6.05 -9.25
N ILE A 225 16.99 6.71 -8.21
CA ILE A 225 16.82 8.14 -7.97
C ILE A 225 17.77 8.97 -8.84
N LEU A 226 18.99 8.48 -9.10
CA LEU A 226 20.04 9.23 -9.78
C LEU A 226 19.58 9.96 -11.06
N PRO A 227 18.80 9.36 -11.98
CA PRO A 227 18.38 10.03 -13.21
C PRO A 227 17.36 11.16 -13.02
N VAL A 228 16.70 11.22 -11.87
CA VAL A 228 15.60 12.15 -11.57
C VAL A 228 15.85 12.99 -10.33
N PHE A 229 17.04 12.87 -9.74
CA PHE A 229 17.42 13.59 -8.54
C PHE A 229 17.37 15.10 -8.81
N SER A 230 16.58 15.80 -8.00
CA SER A 230 16.35 17.23 -8.12
C SER A 230 15.76 17.76 -6.82
N PRO A 231 15.82 19.08 -6.57
CA PRO A 231 15.09 19.68 -5.45
C PRO A 231 13.59 19.36 -5.48
N ALA A 232 13.00 19.30 -6.68
CA ALA A 232 11.61 18.90 -6.87
C ALA A 232 11.35 17.47 -6.39
N PHE A 233 12.21 16.51 -6.72
CA PHE A 233 12.10 15.13 -6.22
C PHE A 233 12.19 15.07 -4.69
N VAL A 234 13.15 15.77 -4.09
CA VAL A 234 13.34 15.78 -2.64
C VAL A 234 12.08 16.28 -1.93
N GLN A 235 11.51 17.39 -2.39
CA GLN A 235 10.31 17.97 -1.77
C GLN A 235 9.07 17.08 -1.94
N SER A 236 8.86 16.58 -3.16
CA SER A 236 7.64 15.84 -3.49
C SER A 236 7.61 14.40 -2.98
N ALA A 237 8.74 13.69 -2.94
CA ALA A 237 8.79 12.27 -2.55
C ALA A 237 9.45 12.03 -1.19
N LEU A 238 10.66 12.57 -0.96
CA LEU A 238 11.42 12.31 0.26
C LEU A 238 10.87 13.05 1.48
N ILE A 239 10.51 14.33 1.33
CA ILE A 239 10.00 15.20 2.40
C ILE A 239 8.48 15.40 2.26
N SER A 240 7.82 14.53 1.49
CA SER A 240 6.37 14.60 1.28
C SER A 240 5.60 14.55 2.60
N GLY A 241 4.40 15.13 2.61
CA GLY A 241 3.49 15.00 3.76
C GLY A 241 3.17 13.55 4.12
N LEU A 242 3.25 12.61 3.17
CA LEU A 242 3.05 11.18 3.43
C LEU A 242 4.26 10.55 4.12
N THR A 243 5.48 10.87 3.68
CA THR A 243 6.71 10.33 4.27
C THR A 243 6.93 10.86 5.68
N THR A 244 6.72 12.16 5.89
CA THR A 244 6.89 12.81 7.20
C THR A 244 5.88 12.34 8.24
N ARG A 245 4.66 11.97 7.84
CA ARG A 245 3.66 11.36 8.74
C ARG A 245 4.12 10.03 9.35
N VAL A 246 4.82 9.20 8.57
CA VAL A 246 5.39 7.94 9.06
C VAL A 246 6.54 8.22 10.02
N LEU A 247 7.44 9.14 9.68
CA LEU A 247 8.64 9.45 10.46
C LEU A 247 8.39 10.48 11.59
N ASN A 248 7.19 10.47 12.19
CA ASN A 248 6.90 11.34 13.31
C ASN A 248 7.71 10.93 14.57
N PRO A 249 7.99 11.86 15.51
CA PRO A 249 8.82 11.57 16.67
C PRO A 249 8.33 10.40 17.54
N GLY A 250 7.01 10.29 17.76
CA GLY A 250 6.43 9.21 18.57
C GLY A 250 6.71 7.84 17.97
N PHE A 251 6.51 7.71 16.65
CA PHE A 251 6.85 6.48 15.94
C PHE A 251 8.34 6.17 15.98
N VAL A 252 9.21 7.17 15.72
CA VAL A 252 10.67 6.99 15.71
C VAL A 252 11.17 6.51 17.08
N ILE A 253 10.65 7.05 18.18
CA ILE A 253 11.00 6.63 19.54
C ILE A 253 10.65 5.14 19.75
N VAL A 254 9.43 4.73 19.43
CA VAL A 254 8.98 3.35 19.67
C VAL A 254 9.65 2.36 18.71
N ALA A 255 9.88 2.74 17.45
CA ALA A 255 10.64 1.97 16.47
C ALA A 255 12.09 1.74 16.94
N THR A 256 12.74 2.78 17.47
CA THR A 256 14.09 2.71 18.02
C THR A 256 14.14 1.83 19.26
N ALA A 257 13.18 1.97 20.18
CA ALA A 257 13.07 1.11 21.35
C ALA A 257 12.89 -0.37 20.96
N LEU A 258 12.05 -0.67 19.95
CA LEU A 258 11.87 -2.02 19.43
C LEU A 258 13.17 -2.59 18.84
N PHE A 259 13.94 -1.79 18.12
CA PHE A 259 15.26 -2.20 17.60
C PHE A 259 16.24 -2.55 18.73
N PHE A 260 16.37 -1.68 19.74
CA PHE A 260 17.27 -1.94 20.87
C PHE A 260 16.79 -3.13 21.72
N TYR A 261 15.48 -3.32 21.88
CA TYR A 261 14.93 -4.52 22.49
C TYR A 261 15.38 -5.78 21.73
N ALA A 262 15.22 -5.78 20.40
CA ALA A 262 15.63 -6.88 19.54
C ALA A 262 17.15 -7.14 19.60
N TRP A 263 17.96 -6.08 19.73
CA TRP A 263 19.41 -6.21 19.77
C TRP A 263 19.94 -6.68 21.13
N LEU A 264 19.40 -6.17 22.24
CA LEU A 264 19.96 -6.38 23.58
C LEU A 264 19.34 -7.56 24.32
N ILE A 265 18.07 -7.87 24.06
CA ILE A 265 17.32 -8.87 24.84
C ILE A 265 17.23 -10.20 24.08
N GLU A 266 17.12 -10.15 22.76
CA GLU A 266 16.77 -11.31 21.97
C GLU A 266 18.00 -12.06 21.46
N LYS A 267 18.07 -13.34 21.80
CA LYS A 267 19.17 -14.22 21.37
C LYS A 267 19.06 -14.58 19.88
N LYS A 268 17.83 -14.61 19.35
CA LYS A 268 17.54 -14.94 17.96
C LYS A 268 16.40 -14.08 17.44
N ILE A 269 16.65 -13.39 16.34
CA ILE A 269 15.66 -12.53 15.68
C ILE A 269 14.71 -13.38 14.84
N TYR A 270 13.41 -13.25 15.09
CA TYR A 270 12.36 -13.77 14.22
C TYR A 270 11.81 -12.63 13.37
N LEU A 271 12.33 -12.50 12.14
CA LEU A 271 12.03 -11.34 11.27
C LEU A 271 10.53 -11.11 11.06
N PHE A 272 9.72 -12.16 10.97
CA PHE A 272 8.26 -12.03 10.84
C PHE A 272 7.65 -11.20 11.97
N ASN A 273 8.02 -11.52 13.22
CA ASN A 273 7.49 -10.86 14.41
C ASN A 273 7.83 -9.37 14.36
N TYR A 274 9.10 -9.05 14.15
CA TYR A 274 9.56 -7.66 14.11
C TYR A 274 8.96 -6.87 12.97
N TRP A 275 8.85 -7.44 11.77
CA TRP A 275 8.24 -6.75 10.62
C TRP A 275 6.76 -6.48 10.86
N LEU A 276 6.02 -7.46 11.37
CA LEU A 276 4.59 -7.29 11.67
C LEU A 276 4.37 -6.29 12.82
N ILE A 277 5.13 -6.38 13.92
CA ILE A 277 5.05 -5.42 15.03
C ILE A 277 5.36 -4.01 14.53
N PHE A 278 6.41 -3.87 13.72
CA PHE A 278 6.80 -2.57 13.19
C PHE A 278 5.69 -1.95 12.33
N LEU A 279 5.05 -2.74 11.47
CA LEU A 279 3.87 -2.30 10.71
C LEU A 279 2.70 -1.92 11.63
N LEU A 280 2.43 -2.71 12.67
CA LEU A 280 1.38 -2.40 13.66
C LEU A 280 1.64 -1.08 14.40
N LEU A 281 2.90 -0.79 14.73
CA LEU A 281 3.32 0.47 15.36
C LEU A 281 3.09 1.68 14.46
N ILE A 282 3.23 1.54 13.14
CA ILE A 282 2.86 2.61 12.19
C ILE A 282 1.38 2.96 12.39
N PHE A 283 0.48 1.99 12.49
CA PHE A 283 -0.95 2.25 12.69
C PHE A 283 -1.30 2.69 14.12
N SER A 284 -0.43 2.48 15.09
CA SER A 284 -0.59 3.00 16.46
C SER A 284 -0.17 4.45 16.61
N PHE A 285 0.92 4.86 15.95
CA PHE A 285 1.60 6.13 16.23
C PHE A 285 1.73 7.07 15.03
N ALA A 286 1.45 6.62 13.81
CA ALA A 286 1.47 7.47 12.63
C ALA A 286 0.07 7.91 12.21
N ASN A 287 -0.03 9.14 11.70
CA ASN A 287 -1.21 9.61 10.99
C ASN A 287 -1.29 8.91 9.63
N PHE A 288 -1.88 7.72 9.63
CA PHE A 288 -1.83 6.82 8.47
C PHE A 288 -2.90 7.15 7.43
N HIS A 289 -2.58 6.84 6.17
CA HIS A 289 -3.55 6.81 5.08
C HIS A 289 -4.17 5.40 4.98
N ILE A 290 -5.46 5.29 4.65
CA ILE A 290 -6.17 3.99 4.61
C ILE A 290 -5.47 2.97 3.71
N THR A 291 -4.92 3.43 2.59
CA THR A 291 -4.21 2.58 1.63
C THR A 291 -2.99 1.88 2.23
N TRP A 292 -2.41 2.41 3.30
CA TRP A 292 -1.25 1.80 3.96
C TRP A 292 -1.62 0.50 4.67
N LEU A 293 -2.90 0.27 5.01
CA LEU A 293 -3.36 -1.00 5.61
C LEU A 293 -2.99 -2.21 4.73
N LEU A 294 -2.82 -2.00 3.41
CA LEU A 294 -2.36 -3.03 2.48
C LEU A 294 -0.94 -3.53 2.82
N TRP A 295 -0.09 -2.70 3.44
CA TRP A 295 1.28 -3.07 3.83
C TRP A 295 1.30 -4.19 4.86
N MET A 296 0.36 -4.18 5.80
CA MET A 296 0.27 -5.21 6.86
C MET A 296 -0.71 -6.34 6.54
N ALA A 297 -1.67 -6.12 5.63
CA ALA A 297 -2.69 -7.10 5.29
C ALA A 297 -2.16 -8.52 5.03
N PRO A 298 -1.12 -8.75 4.20
CA PRO A 298 -0.66 -10.11 3.94
C PRO A 298 0.00 -10.76 5.17
N PHE A 299 0.70 -9.99 6.01
CA PHE A 299 1.28 -10.49 7.26
C PHE A 299 0.21 -10.85 8.29
N LEU A 300 -0.85 -10.05 8.41
CA LEU A 300 -2.00 -10.36 9.24
C LEU A 300 -2.74 -11.61 8.76
N VAL A 301 -2.86 -11.81 7.44
CA VAL A 301 -3.46 -13.02 6.87
C VAL A 301 -2.61 -14.26 7.18
N ILE A 302 -1.29 -14.18 7.07
CA ILE A 302 -0.37 -15.25 7.51
C ILE A 302 -0.62 -15.55 8.99
N TRP A 303 -0.59 -14.53 9.84
CA TRP A 303 -0.70 -14.70 11.28
C TRP A 303 -2.06 -15.26 11.72
N ALA A 304 -3.15 -14.83 11.07
CA ALA A 304 -4.49 -15.35 11.34
C ALA A 304 -4.67 -16.83 10.93
N VAL A 305 -3.91 -17.31 9.94
CA VAL A 305 -3.85 -18.73 9.56
C VAL A 305 -3.02 -19.53 10.57
N GLU A 306 -1.90 -18.98 11.04
CA GLU A 306 -1.05 -19.61 12.06
C GLU A 306 -1.73 -19.67 13.43
N LYS A 307 -2.47 -18.62 13.81
CA LYS A 307 -3.15 -18.47 15.09
C LYS A 307 -4.65 -18.20 14.87
N PRO A 308 -5.46 -19.25 14.61
CA PRO A 308 -6.88 -19.10 14.33
C PRO A 308 -7.67 -18.34 15.41
N LEU A 309 -7.25 -18.44 16.68
CA LEU A 309 -7.87 -17.73 17.81
C LEU A 309 -7.80 -16.20 17.67
N LEU A 310 -6.81 -15.69 16.92
CA LEU A 310 -6.60 -14.24 16.73
C LEU A 310 -7.30 -13.71 15.49
N PHE A 311 -7.94 -14.57 14.69
CA PHE A 311 -8.69 -14.16 13.51
C PHE A 311 -9.77 -13.13 13.84
N LYS A 312 -10.56 -13.35 14.91
CA LYS A 312 -11.65 -12.44 15.30
C LYS A 312 -11.13 -11.04 15.72
N PRO A 313 -10.14 -10.93 16.64
CA PRO A 313 -9.51 -9.64 16.95
C PRO A 313 -8.93 -8.93 15.72
N ILE A 314 -8.21 -9.63 14.85
CA ILE A 314 -7.62 -9.05 13.64
C ILE A 314 -8.71 -8.53 12.70
N PHE A 315 -9.79 -9.30 12.53
CA PHE A 315 -10.94 -8.89 11.73
C PHE A 315 -11.61 -7.63 12.30
N LEU A 316 -11.80 -7.57 13.63
CA LEU A 316 -12.37 -6.39 14.28
C LEU A 316 -11.48 -5.15 14.11
N LEU A 317 -10.16 -5.28 14.31
CA LEU A 317 -9.22 -4.17 14.09
C LEU A 317 -9.20 -3.72 12.63
N SER A 318 -9.29 -4.67 11.70
CA SER A 318 -9.40 -4.39 10.26
C SER A 318 -10.66 -3.59 9.94
N LEU A 319 -11.79 -3.92 10.58
CA LEU A 319 -13.05 -3.19 10.42
C LEU A 319 -12.93 -1.77 10.99
N ILE A 320 -12.39 -1.62 12.20
CA ILE A 320 -12.15 -0.29 12.81
C ILE A 320 -11.26 0.56 11.91
N ALA A 321 -10.19 -0.01 11.37
CA ALA A 321 -9.26 0.69 10.49
C ALA A 321 -9.91 1.21 9.20
N VAL A 322 -10.93 0.51 8.68
CA VAL A 322 -11.74 0.97 7.54
C VAL A 322 -12.77 2.01 7.94
N LEU A 323 -13.37 1.90 9.14
CA LEU A 323 -14.39 2.83 9.60
C LEU A 323 -13.83 4.25 9.79
N ILE A 324 -12.60 4.38 10.28
CA ILE A 324 -11.92 5.67 10.50
C ILE A 324 -12.06 6.62 9.29
N PRO A 325 -11.57 6.27 8.08
CA PRO A 325 -11.64 7.14 6.90
C PRO A 325 -13.04 7.32 6.33
N LEU A 326 -13.99 6.42 6.63
CA LEU A 326 -15.40 6.64 6.23
C LEU A 326 -16.02 7.83 6.98
N PHE A 327 -15.47 8.17 8.15
CA PHE A 327 -15.84 9.34 8.93
C PHE A 327 -14.89 10.52 8.73
N TYR A 328 -14.13 10.57 7.62
CA TYR A 328 -13.45 11.80 7.23
C TYR A 328 -14.38 12.72 6.45
N GLU A 329 -14.11 14.02 6.49
CA GLU A 329 -14.77 15.01 5.64
C GLU A 329 -14.21 14.96 4.21
N ASP A 330 -14.11 13.75 3.64
CA ASP A 330 -13.65 13.51 2.29
C ASP A 330 -14.64 12.60 1.56
N ARG A 331 -15.28 13.17 0.53
CA ARG A 331 -16.24 12.46 -0.31
C ARG A 331 -15.58 11.36 -1.13
N SER A 332 -14.29 11.49 -1.44
CA SER A 332 -13.50 10.51 -2.20
C SER A 332 -13.36 9.19 -1.45
N MET A 333 -13.45 9.23 -0.11
CA MET A 333 -13.39 8.05 0.75
C MET A 333 -14.73 7.29 0.85
N THR A 334 -15.83 7.88 0.35
CA THR A 334 -17.19 7.38 0.60
C THR A 334 -18.05 7.40 -0.65
N ILE A 335 -18.89 8.43 -0.81
CA ILE A 335 -19.97 8.44 -1.80
C ILE A 335 -19.43 8.66 -3.21
N SER A 336 -18.30 9.35 -3.34
CA SER A 336 -17.70 9.61 -4.66
C SER A 336 -17.21 8.35 -5.36
N LEU A 337 -17.10 7.25 -4.63
CA LEU A 337 -16.75 5.94 -5.17
C LEU A 337 -17.74 5.46 -6.25
N PHE A 338 -18.97 5.96 -6.20
CA PHE A 338 -20.07 5.66 -7.11
C PHE A 338 -20.29 6.74 -8.19
N ARG A 339 -19.43 7.77 -8.28
CA ARG A 339 -19.60 8.87 -9.26
C ARG A 339 -19.68 8.39 -10.70
N ILE A 340 -19.11 7.23 -11.06
CA ILE A 340 -19.18 6.70 -12.43
C ILE A 340 -20.61 6.49 -12.95
N TYR A 341 -21.60 6.40 -12.06
CA TYR A 341 -23.00 6.20 -12.45
C TYR A 341 -23.76 7.52 -12.61
N SER A 342 -23.47 8.51 -11.76
CA SER A 342 -24.18 9.79 -11.76
C SER A 342 -23.46 10.83 -10.90
N THR A 343 -23.57 12.11 -11.28
CA THR A 343 -23.18 13.24 -10.44
C THR A 343 -24.13 13.43 -9.25
N TRP A 344 -25.31 12.78 -9.22
CA TRP A 344 -26.26 12.88 -8.10
C TRP A 344 -25.69 12.33 -6.79
N TYR A 345 -24.69 11.44 -6.86
CA TYR A 345 -23.94 11.00 -5.69
C TYR A 345 -23.25 12.18 -4.98
N ASP A 346 -22.93 13.28 -5.68
CA ASP A 346 -22.41 14.50 -5.05
C ASP A 346 -23.48 15.29 -4.28
N LEU A 347 -24.76 14.94 -4.35
CA LEU A 347 -25.81 15.58 -3.56
C LEU A 347 -26.04 14.88 -2.22
N LEU A 348 -25.53 13.65 -2.06
CA LEU A 348 -25.72 12.88 -0.83
C LEU A 348 -24.74 13.37 0.27
N PRO A 349 -25.20 13.49 1.53
CA PRO A 349 -24.34 13.86 2.65
C PRO A 349 -23.37 12.74 2.98
N THR A 350 -22.10 13.07 3.24
CA THR A 350 -21.11 12.08 3.71
C THR A 350 -21.50 11.52 5.08
N PRO A 351 -20.99 10.33 5.47
CA PRO A 351 -21.16 9.83 6.83
C PRO A 351 -20.72 10.82 7.91
N PHE A 352 -19.66 11.60 7.64
CA PHE A 352 -19.22 12.72 8.50
C PHE A 352 -20.34 13.75 8.71
N VAL A 353 -20.96 14.26 7.64
CA VAL A 353 -22.04 15.26 7.71
C VAL A 353 -23.29 14.70 8.37
N VAL A 354 -23.60 13.42 8.16
CA VAL A 354 -24.73 12.77 8.84
C VAL A 354 -24.48 12.66 10.33
N LEU A 355 -23.28 12.22 10.74
CA LEU A 355 -22.89 12.08 12.14
C LEU A 355 -22.86 13.43 12.86
N GLN A 356 -22.35 14.47 12.21
CA GLN A 356 -22.23 15.83 12.75
C GLN A 356 -23.57 16.40 13.27
N LYS A 357 -24.70 15.92 12.75
CA LYS A 357 -26.03 16.32 13.22
C LYS A 357 -26.35 15.84 14.64
N PHE A 358 -25.68 14.80 15.12
CA PHE A 358 -25.99 14.13 16.38
C PHE A 358 -24.78 14.01 17.32
N TYR A 359 -23.55 14.04 16.79
CA TYR A 359 -22.33 13.83 17.55
C TYR A 359 -21.12 14.46 16.84
N ASP A 360 -20.08 14.83 17.58
CA ASP A 360 -18.83 15.33 16.98
C ASP A 360 -18.09 14.18 16.24
N PRO A 361 -17.98 14.23 14.90
CA PRO A 361 -17.31 13.17 14.15
C PRO A 361 -15.83 13.02 14.50
N TYR A 362 -15.15 14.11 14.87
CA TYR A 362 -13.73 14.04 15.24
C TYR A 362 -13.53 13.26 16.52
N SER A 363 -14.40 13.45 17.51
CA SER A 363 -14.41 12.65 18.74
C SER A 363 -14.60 11.15 18.43
N LEU A 364 -15.52 10.77 17.53
CA LEU A 364 -15.69 9.37 17.15
C LEU A 364 -14.43 8.82 16.45
N VAL A 365 -13.89 9.57 15.48
CA VAL A 365 -12.66 9.20 14.78
C VAL A 365 -11.50 9.00 15.74
N ASN A 366 -11.34 9.86 16.75
CA ASN A 366 -10.30 9.75 17.79
C ASN A 366 -10.49 8.51 18.68
N VAL A 367 -11.73 8.18 19.02
CA VAL A 367 -12.06 6.93 19.75
C VAL A 367 -11.69 5.71 18.90
N LEU A 368 -12.06 5.70 17.61
CA LEU A 368 -11.72 4.62 16.70
C LEU A 368 -10.20 4.47 16.50
N HIS A 369 -9.47 5.58 16.35
CA HIS A 369 -8.00 5.59 16.29
C HIS A 369 -7.38 5.03 17.58
N SER A 370 -7.88 5.45 18.74
CA SER A 370 -7.40 4.97 20.05
C SER A 370 -7.68 3.48 20.25
N ALA A 371 -8.85 3.00 19.83
CA ALA A 371 -9.20 1.58 19.84
C ALA A 371 -8.30 0.77 18.89
N LEU A 372 -8.03 1.28 17.69
CA LEU A 372 -7.11 0.67 16.74
C LEU A 372 -5.70 0.60 17.34
N ALA A 373 -5.17 1.73 17.82
CA ALA A 373 -3.83 1.83 18.39
C ALA A 373 -3.63 0.91 19.60
N GLY A 374 -4.59 0.89 20.53
CA GLY A 374 -4.56 -0.01 21.68
C GLY A 374 -4.62 -1.48 21.26
N GLY A 375 -5.48 -1.81 20.29
CA GLY A 375 -5.60 -3.16 19.76
C GLY A 375 -4.34 -3.65 19.04
N THR A 376 -3.73 -2.81 18.20
CA THR A 376 -2.48 -3.14 17.50
C THR A 376 -1.30 -3.27 18.47
N LEU A 377 -1.25 -2.48 19.55
CA LEU A 377 -0.27 -2.62 20.62
C LEU A 377 -0.43 -3.94 21.39
N VAL A 378 -1.66 -4.31 21.77
CA VAL A 378 -1.94 -5.60 22.44
C VAL A 378 -1.56 -6.77 21.54
N VAL A 379 -1.89 -6.68 20.25
CA VAL A 379 -1.47 -7.66 19.24
C VAL A 379 0.06 -7.74 19.15
N GLY A 380 0.75 -6.61 19.03
CA GLY A 380 2.20 -6.56 18.97
C GLY A 380 2.86 -7.16 20.21
N TYR A 381 2.34 -6.85 21.40
CA TYR A 381 2.78 -7.45 22.65
C TYR A 381 2.58 -8.97 22.69
N LYS A 382 1.44 -9.47 22.20
CA LYS A 382 1.22 -10.92 22.08
C LYS A 382 2.18 -11.59 21.11
N ILE A 383 2.58 -10.91 20.03
CA ILE A 383 3.59 -11.42 19.09
C ILE A 383 4.96 -11.49 19.79
N LEU A 384 5.35 -10.49 20.58
CA LEU A 384 6.60 -10.50 21.35
C LEU A 384 6.62 -11.59 22.42
N LYS A 385 5.50 -11.81 23.12
CA LYS A 385 5.40 -12.86 24.16
C LYS A 385 5.20 -14.26 23.62
N GLY A 386 4.62 -14.40 22.44
CA GLY A 386 4.36 -15.70 21.82
C GLY A 386 5.66 -16.30 21.34
N GLU A 387 5.97 -17.52 21.79
CA GLU A 387 7.17 -18.24 21.36
C GLU A 387 7.31 -18.26 19.82
N ASN A 388 8.43 -17.71 19.34
CA ASN A 388 9.19 -18.04 18.15
C ASN A 388 8.37 -18.66 17.00
N HIS A 389 7.92 -17.83 16.05
CA HIS A 389 7.27 -18.30 14.83
C HIS A 389 8.29 -18.46 13.68
N ALA A 390 8.06 -19.50 12.88
CA ALA A 390 8.99 -20.23 12.02
C ALA A 390 9.74 -19.43 10.93
#